data_AF-A0A7J6VR77-F1
#
_entry.id   AF-A0A7J6VR77-F1
#
_cell.length_a   1.000
_cell.length_b   1.000
_cell.length_c   1.000
_cell.angle_alpha   90.00
_cell.angle_beta   90.00
_cell.angle_gamma   90.00
#
_symmetry.space_group_name_H-M   'P 1'
#
loop_
_entity.id
_entity.type
_entity.pdbx_description
1 polymer ?
#
loop_
_entity_poly.entity_id
_entity_poly.type
_entity_poly.pdbx_seq_one_letter_code
_entity_poly.pdbx_strand_id
1 'polypeptide(L)'
;MMGRLKLQSGINAIEEEPEDCDHTPTKGALACMVNSEIGAVLAVMRRNVRWGGRYMAGDDQLEHSLIQSLKSLRKQIFSWQHQWNTINPVLYLQPFLDVVRSDETGAPITGVALSSVYKILSLDVIDLDTVSVEDAMHLVVDAVTSCRFEVTDPASEEVVLMKILQVLLACMKSKAAIVLSNQHVCTIVNTCFRVVHQAGAKGELLQRIARHTMHELVRCIFSHLPNIDNREGSLANGSASASKQE
;
A
#
# COMPACT_ATOMS: atom_id res chain seq x y z
N MET A 1 -10.26 -7.99 -76.59
CA MET A 1 -10.67 -8.94 -75.55
C MET A 1 -9.75 -8.71 -74.35
N MET A 2 -10.16 -7.93 -73.34
CA MET A 2 -9.56 -7.90 -72.00
C MET A 2 -10.55 -7.18 -71.08
N GLY A 3 -11.24 -7.98 -70.27
CA GLY A 3 -12.33 -7.55 -69.39
C GLY A 3 -11.81 -6.97 -68.07
N ARG A 4 -12.54 -5.96 -67.58
CA ARG A 4 -12.46 -5.44 -66.21
C ARG A 4 -12.96 -6.49 -65.22
N LEU A 5 -12.19 -6.79 -64.17
CA LEU A 5 -12.67 -7.55 -63.02
C LEU A 5 -13.00 -6.60 -61.87
N LYS A 6 -14.21 -6.76 -61.34
CA LYS A 6 -14.82 -5.98 -60.26
C LYS A 6 -14.13 -6.29 -58.92
N LEU A 7 -13.95 -5.22 -58.14
CA LEU A 7 -13.61 -5.21 -56.73
C LEU A 7 -14.76 -5.82 -55.91
N GLN A 8 -14.49 -6.85 -55.10
CA GLN A 8 -15.40 -7.30 -54.03
C GLN A 8 -14.87 -6.79 -52.69
N SER A 9 -15.70 -5.99 -52.04
CA SER A 9 -15.62 -5.56 -50.65
C SER A 9 -15.94 -6.72 -49.72
N GLY A 10 -15.20 -6.86 -48.62
CA GLY A 10 -15.57 -7.79 -47.56
C GLY A 10 -14.43 -8.24 -46.65
N ILE A 11 -13.83 -7.33 -45.91
CA ILE A 11 -13.20 -7.66 -44.62
C ILE A 11 -13.58 -6.53 -43.66
N ASN A 12 -14.58 -6.76 -42.83
CA ASN A 12 -14.88 -5.86 -41.72
C ASN A 12 -13.75 -6.01 -40.69
N ALA A 13 -13.09 -4.90 -40.38
CA ALA A 13 -12.17 -4.81 -39.26
C ALA A 13 -12.94 -5.12 -37.98
N ILE A 14 -12.43 -6.06 -37.20
CA ILE A 14 -12.85 -6.23 -35.81
C ILE A 14 -12.16 -5.09 -35.05
N GLU A 15 -12.91 -4.05 -34.73
CA GLU A 15 -12.54 -3.11 -33.69
C GLU A 15 -12.60 -3.88 -32.36
N GLU A 16 -11.46 -4.41 -31.93
CA GLU A 16 -11.25 -4.77 -30.52
C GLU A 16 -11.15 -3.45 -29.74
N GLU A 17 -12.31 -2.97 -29.28
CA GLU A 17 -12.39 -2.05 -28.16
C GLU A 17 -11.65 -2.68 -26.97
N PRO A 18 -10.71 -1.98 -26.32
CA PRO A 18 -10.06 -2.50 -25.12
C PRO A 18 -11.12 -2.56 -24.02
N GLU A 19 -11.52 -3.76 -23.61
CA GLU A 19 -12.29 -3.94 -22.38
C GLU A 19 -11.42 -3.46 -21.21
N ASP A 20 -11.69 -2.24 -20.76
CA ASP A 20 -11.14 -1.67 -19.54
C ASP A 20 -11.71 -2.49 -18.37
N CYS A 21 -10.98 -3.53 -17.97
CA CYS A 21 -11.42 -4.43 -16.93
C CYS A 21 -11.16 -3.77 -15.57
N ASP A 22 -12.12 -2.94 -15.16
CA ASP A 22 -12.18 -2.31 -13.84
C ASP A 22 -12.44 -3.41 -12.79
N HIS A 23 -11.40 -4.17 -12.45
CA HIS A 23 -11.44 -5.22 -11.44
C HIS A 23 -11.53 -4.62 -10.04
N THR A 24 -12.67 -4.04 -9.70
CA THR A 24 -12.98 -3.80 -8.29
C THR A 24 -13.19 -5.17 -7.63
N PRO A 25 -12.38 -5.55 -6.62
CA PRO A 25 -12.54 -6.83 -5.96
C PRO A 25 -13.94 -6.93 -5.37
N THR A 26 -14.66 -8.00 -5.67
CA THR A 26 -15.99 -8.26 -5.10
C THR A 26 -15.93 -8.13 -3.58
N LYS A 27 -16.96 -7.54 -2.95
CA LYS A 27 -16.93 -7.15 -1.52
C LYS A 27 -16.48 -8.26 -0.56
N GLY A 28 -16.80 -9.53 -0.87
CA GLY A 28 -16.33 -10.69 -0.10
C GLY A 28 -14.85 -11.05 -0.33
N ALA A 29 -14.28 -10.71 -1.47
CA ALA A 29 -12.88 -10.96 -1.80
C ALA A 29 -11.93 -10.15 -0.89
N LEU A 30 -12.30 -8.93 -0.50
CA LEU A 30 -11.51 -8.09 0.41
C LEU A 30 -11.36 -8.72 1.79
N ALA A 31 -12.46 -9.18 2.40
CA ALA A 31 -12.42 -9.87 3.67
C ALA A 31 -11.56 -11.15 3.59
N CYS A 32 -11.72 -11.96 2.52
CA CYS A 32 -10.90 -13.15 2.30
C CYS A 32 -9.41 -12.83 2.12
N MET A 33 -9.09 -11.76 1.39
CA MET A 33 -7.72 -11.31 1.17
C MET A 33 -7.06 -10.88 2.48
N VAL A 34 -7.71 -9.99 3.25
CA VAL A 34 -7.20 -9.58 4.57
C VAL A 34 -7.08 -10.79 5.50
N ASN A 35 -8.05 -11.71 5.50
CA ASN A 35 -7.95 -12.96 6.26
C ASN A 35 -6.69 -13.76 5.93
N SER A 36 -6.38 -13.87 4.63
CA SER A 36 -5.24 -14.62 4.12
C SER A 36 -3.93 -14.00 4.57
N GLU A 37 -3.85 -12.67 4.58
CA GLU A 37 -2.68 -11.92 5.05
C GLU A 37 -2.52 -12.01 6.58
N ILE A 38 -3.61 -11.96 7.35
CA ILE A 38 -3.56 -12.27 8.80
C ILE A 38 -3.06 -13.72 9.00
N GLY A 39 -3.48 -14.64 8.12
CA GLY A 39 -2.97 -16.01 8.00
C GLY A 39 -1.46 -16.08 7.90
N ALA A 40 -0.90 -15.38 6.91
CA ALA A 40 0.52 -15.37 6.62
C ALA A 40 1.36 -14.87 7.81
N VAL A 41 0.97 -13.74 8.42
CA VAL A 41 1.70 -13.16 9.56
C VAL A 41 1.64 -14.09 10.77
N LEU A 42 0.45 -14.60 11.13
CA LEU A 42 0.32 -15.54 12.24
C LEU A 42 1.07 -16.86 12.01
N ALA A 43 1.20 -17.30 10.76
CA ALA A 43 1.95 -18.51 10.43
C ALA A 43 3.46 -18.33 10.63
N VAL A 44 4.03 -17.20 10.21
CA VAL A 44 5.47 -16.93 10.43
C VAL A 44 5.77 -16.68 11.91
N MET A 45 4.88 -16.02 12.64
CA MET A 45 5.01 -15.85 14.09
C MET A 45 5.04 -17.20 14.80
N ARG A 46 4.10 -18.13 14.51
CA ARG A 46 4.10 -19.48 15.12
C ARG A 46 5.39 -20.28 14.95
N ARG A 47 6.07 -20.12 13.81
CA ARG A 47 7.31 -20.83 13.50
C ARG A 47 8.51 -20.31 14.30
N ASN A 48 8.44 -19.09 14.82
CA ASN A 48 9.50 -18.51 15.61
C ASN A 48 9.37 -18.98 17.08
N VAL A 49 10.40 -19.62 17.63
CA VAL A 49 10.40 -20.25 18.97
C VAL A 49 9.95 -19.29 20.08
N ARG A 50 10.32 -18.00 20.00
CA ARG A 50 9.93 -16.95 20.94
C ARG A 50 8.41 -16.78 21.05
N TRP A 51 7.71 -17.08 19.96
CA TRP A 51 6.27 -16.91 19.80
C TRP A 51 5.55 -18.27 19.85
N GLY A 52 6.15 -19.33 19.29
CA GLY A 52 5.58 -20.67 19.15
C GLY A 52 5.20 -21.36 20.46
N GLY A 53 5.99 -21.17 21.54
CA GLY A 53 5.67 -21.72 22.87
C GLY A 53 4.37 -21.16 23.47
N ARG A 54 3.97 -19.94 23.11
CA ARG A 54 2.76 -19.28 23.61
C ARG A 54 1.51 -19.60 22.78
N TYR A 55 1.68 -20.09 21.54
CA TYR A 55 0.58 -20.48 20.67
C TYR A 55 -0.02 -21.86 21.00
N MET A 56 0.74 -22.75 21.66
CA MET A 56 0.34 -24.16 21.90
C MET A 56 -0.27 -24.41 23.27
N ALA A 57 -0.13 -23.47 24.22
CA ALA A 57 -0.52 -23.70 25.61
C ALA A 57 -2.03 -23.58 25.87
N GLY A 58 -2.85 -23.18 24.90
CA GLY A 58 -4.30 -23.05 25.06
C GLY A 58 -4.76 -21.98 26.08
N ASP A 59 -3.82 -21.32 26.75
CA ASP A 59 -4.06 -20.28 27.74
C ASP A 59 -3.97 -18.91 27.06
N ASP A 60 -5.13 -18.38 26.64
CA ASP A 60 -5.26 -17.08 25.98
C ASP A 60 -4.72 -15.91 26.86
N GLN A 61 -4.45 -16.12 28.15
CA GLN A 61 -3.94 -15.09 29.08
C GLN A 61 -2.43 -14.80 28.95
N LEU A 62 -1.64 -15.66 28.31
CA LEU A 62 -0.18 -15.47 28.14
C LEU A 62 0.23 -15.15 26.70
N GLU A 63 -0.74 -14.95 25.82
CA GLU A 63 -0.50 -14.67 24.41
C GLU A 63 0.03 -13.24 24.21
N HIS A 64 0.97 -13.08 23.27
CA HIS A 64 1.56 -11.76 22.98
C HIS A 64 0.51 -10.81 22.38
N SER A 65 0.54 -9.54 22.80
CA SER A 65 -0.41 -8.49 22.35
C SER A 65 -0.59 -8.42 20.82
N LEU A 66 0.50 -8.45 20.04
CA LEU A 66 0.47 -8.47 18.57
C LEU A 66 -0.33 -9.66 18.00
N ILE A 67 -0.17 -10.84 18.60
CA ILE A 67 -0.89 -12.04 18.18
C ILE A 67 -2.38 -11.90 18.50
N GLN A 68 -2.68 -11.44 19.71
CA GLN A 68 -4.06 -11.21 20.16
C GLN A 68 -4.77 -10.20 19.26
N SER A 69 -4.08 -9.12 18.89
CA SER A 69 -4.60 -8.10 17.96
C SER A 69 -4.93 -8.70 16.58
N LEU A 70 -4.02 -9.48 15.99
CA LEU A 70 -4.26 -10.18 14.71
C LEU A 70 -5.39 -11.22 14.80
N LYS A 71 -5.46 -11.99 15.89
CA LYS A 71 -6.57 -12.94 16.13
C LYS A 71 -7.92 -12.21 16.30
N SER A 72 -7.92 -11.08 17.01
CA SER A 72 -9.11 -10.25 17.20
C SER A 72 -9.60 -9.71 15.86
N LEU A 73 -8.69 -9.15 15.05
CA LEU A 73 -9.02 -8.70 13.70
C LEU A 73 -9.62 -9.84 12.88
N ARG A 74 -9.00 -11.03 12.85
CA ARG A 74 -9.52 -12.19 12.11
C ARG A 74 -10.96 -12.56 12.50
N LYS A 75 -11.31 -12.47 13.79
CA LYS A 75 -12.69 -12.75 14.26
C LYS A 75 -13.68 -11.70 13.75
N GLN A 76 -13.24 -10.46 13.54
CA GLN A 76 -14.08 -9.33 13.15
C GLN A 76 -14.25 -9.20 11.63
N ILE A 77 -13.25 -9.55 10.80
CA ILE A 77 -13.28 -9.22 9.36
C ILE A 77 -14.53 -9.73 8.62
N PHE A 78 -15.07 -10.88 9.00
CA PHE A 78 -16.22 -11.48 8.32
C PHE A 78 -17.55 -10.86 8.73
N SER A 79 -17.60 -10.11 9.85
CA SER A 79 -18.78 -9.32 10.18
C SER A 79 -18.93 -8.10 9.26
N TRP A 80 -17.87 -7.69 8.58
CA TRP A 80 -17.83 -6.53 7.68
C TRP A 80 -18.07 -6.88 6.20
N GLN A 81 -18.31 -8.14 5.86
CA GLN A 81 -18.33 -8.64 4.47
C GLN A 81 -19.26 -7.84 3.53
N HIS A 82 -20.35 -7.28 4.06
CA HIS A 82 -21.35 -6.53 3.28
C HIS A 82 -21.14 -5.00 3.28
N GLN A 83 -20.28 -4.48 4.15
CA GLN A 83 -20.12 -3.04 4.42
C GLN A 83 -18.65 -2.60 4.46
N TRP A 84 -17.77 -3.28 3.72
CA TRP A 84 -16.32 -3.05 3.79
C TRP A 84 -15.90 -1.59 3.52
N ASN A 85 -16.58 -0.93 2.58
CA ASN A 85 -16.31 0.47 2.20
C ASN A 85 -16.64 1.49 3.30
N THR A 86 -17.42 1.12 4.31
CA THR A 86 -17.73 1.99 5.46
C THR A 86 -16.85 1.71 6.67
N ILE A 87 -15.96 0.71 6.57
CA ILE A 87 -15.04 0.36 7.66
C ILE A 87 -13.81 1.24 7.54
N ASN A 88 -13.43 1.87 8.66
CA ASN A 88 -12.20 2.63 8.74
C ASN A 88 -10.97 1.72 8.50
N PRO A 89 -10.14 2.00 7.49
CA PRO A 89 -8.97 1.18 7.17
C PRO A 89 -7.98 1.00 8.29
N VAL A 90 -7.90 1.98 9.20
CA VAL A 90 -7.05 1.89 10.40
C VAL A 90 -7.35 0.61 11.19
N LEU A 91 -8.61 0.18 11.28
CA LEU A 91 -9.01 -1.00 12.05
C LEU A 91 -8.38 -2.29 11.55
N TYR A 92 -8.23 -2.45 10.23
CA TYR A 92 -7.61 -3.64 9.64
C TYR A 92 -6.13 -3.47 9.30
N LEU A 93 -5.62 -2.24 9.21
CA LEU A 93 -4.18 -1.97 9.00
C LEU A 93 -3.38 -2.02 10.30
N GLN A 94 -3.90 -1.43 11.38
CA GLN A 94 -3.16 -1.24 12.64
C GLN A 94 -2.47 -2.53 13.14
N PRO A 95 -3.11 -3.71 13.16
CA PRO A 95 -2.45 -4.93 13.67
C PRO A 95 -1.21 -5.33 12.86
N PHE A 96 -1.16 -5.05 11.56
CA PHE A 96 0.03 -5.28 10.74
C PHE A 96 1.09 -4.21 11.00
N LEU A 97 0.68 -2.95 11.13
CA LEU A 97 1.59 -1.82 11.36
C LEU A 97 2.24 -1.88 12.75
N ASP A 98 1.55 -2.41 13.75
CA ASP A 98 2.12 -2.67 15.08
C ASP A 98 3.23 -3.74 15.01
N VAL A 99 3.06 -4.76 14.17
CA VAL A 99 4.12 -5.75 13.89
C VAL A 99 5.31 -5.09 13.19
N VAL A 100 5.07 -4.19 12.23
CA VAL A 100 6.13 -3.45 11.51
C VAL A 100 6.93 -2.51 12.43
N ARG A 101 6.27 -1.93 13.45
CA ARG A 101 6.91 -1.02 14.42
C ARG A 101 7.60 -1.75 15.58
N SER A 102 7.30 -3.02 15.80
CA SER A 102 7.81 -3.78 16.95
C SER A 102 9.27 -4.19 16.76
N ASP A 103 10.12 -3.72 17.67
CA ASP A 103 11.52 -4.13 17.79
C ASP A 103 11.70 -5.58 18.28
N GLU A 104 10.64 -6.20 18.81
CA GLU A 104 10.62 -7.61 19.20
C GLU A 104 10.47 -8.57 17.99
N THR A 105 10.12 -8.03 16.83
CA THR A 105 9.93 -8.80 15.59
C THR A 105 11.24 -8.87 14.79
N GLY A 106 11.62 -10.08 14.42
CA GLY A 106 12.76 -10.30 13.52
C GLY A 106 12.38 -10.08 12.06
N ALA A 107 13.39 -9.84 11.22
CA ALA A 107 13.22 -9.57 9.78
C ALA A 107 12.21 -10.47 9.03
N PRO A 108 12.13 -11.80 9.25
CA PRO A 108 11.13 -12.64 8.57
C PRO A 108 9.68 -12.29 8.91
N ILE A 109 9.39 -11.93 10.17
CA ILE A 109 8.04 -11.57 10.62
C ILE A 109 7.69 -10.19 10.05
N THR A 110 8.59 -9.21 10.22
CA THR A 110 8.44 -7.84 9.70
C THR A 110 8.25 -7.83 8.19
N GLY A 111 9.03 -8.62 7.45
CA GLY A 111 8.95 -8.70 5.98
C GLY A 111 7.62 -9.26 5.48
N VAL A 112 7.02 -10.24 6.18
CA VAL A 112 5.68 -10.73 5.86
C VAL A 112 4.63 -9.65 6.17
N ALA A 113 4.74 -8.96 7.30
CA ALA A 113 3.81 -7.89 7.66
C ALA A 113 3.85 -6.73 6.65
N LEU A 114 5.04 -6.27 6.23
CA LEU A 114 5.18 -5.27 5.17
C LEU A 114 4.60 -5.75 3.83
N SER A 115 4.77 -7.03 3.50
CA SER A 115 4.18 -7.60 2.29
C SER A 115 2.65 -7.61 2.34
N SER A 116 2.07 -7.88 3.51
CA SER A 116 0.61 -7.79 3.72
C SER A 116 0.11 -6.36 3.57
N VAL A 117 0.80 -5.38 4.17
CA VAL A 117 0.47 -3.95 4.00
C VAL A 117 0.54 -3.54 2.53
N TYR A 118 1.61 -3.92 1.82
CA TYR A 118 1.75 -3.65 0.39
C TYR A 118 0.58 -4.18 -0.43
N LYS A 119 0.15 -5.43 -0.20
CA LYS A 119 -0.98 -6.02 -0.92
C LYS A 119 -2.31 -5.34 -0.59
N ILE A 120 -2.54 -4.98 0.67
CA ILE A 120 -3.75 -4.24 1.07
C ILE A 120 -3.79 -2.89 0.35
N LEU A 121 -2.66 -2.20 0.20
CA LEU A 121 -2.57 -0.94 -0.55
C LEU A 121 -2.72 -1.13 -2.07
N SER A 122 -2.13 -2.18 -2.64
CA SER A 122 -2.06 -2.38 -4.10
C SER A 122 -3.36 -2.87 -4.73
N LEU A 123 -4.35 -3.23 -3.94
CA LEU A 123 -5.65 -3.73 -4.41
C LEU A 123 -6.73 -2.63 -4.42
N ASP A 124 -6.33 -1.36 -4.37
CA ASP A 124 -7.21 -0.18 -4.31
C ASP A 124 -8.31 -0.30 -3.25
N VAL A 125 -8.02 -1.01 -2.14
CA VAL A 125 -8.91 -1.08 -0.96
C VAL A 125 -9.03 0.30 -0.31
N ILE A 126 -8.05 1.16 -0.55
CA ILE A 126 -7.96 2.52 -0.03
C ILE A 126 -7.92 3.46 -1.23
N ASP A 127 -9.10 3.93 -1.62
CA ASP A 127 -9.30 5.00 -2.59
C ASP A 127 -9.82 6.26 -1.89
N LEU A 128 -9.95 7.38 -2.61
CA LEU A 128 -10.39 8.68 -2.07
C LEU A 128 -11.77 8.65 -1.42
N ASP A 129 -12.64 7.74 -1.85
CA ASP A 129 -13.98 7.55 -1.27
C ASP A 129 -13.94 6.72 0.04
N THR A 130 -12.77 6.25 0.45
CA THR A 130 -12.60 5.45 1.66
C THR A 130 -12.69 6.33 2.90
N VAL A 131 -13.50 5.90 3.87
CA VAL A 131 -13.63 6.64 5.13
C VAL A 131 -12.29 6.77 5.85
N SER A 132 -11.96 7.98 6.31
CA SER A 132 -10.69 8.25 7.00
C SER A 132 -9.44 7.83 6.20
N VAL A 133 -9.47 7.97 4.87
CA VAL A 133 -8.31 7.67 4.01
C VAL A 133 -7.05 8.44 4.40
N GLU A 134 -7.19 9.69 4.83
CA GLU A 134 -6.07 10.52 5.32
C GLU A 134 -5.38 9.86 6.52
N ASP A 135 -6.14 9.54 7.57
CA ASP A 135 -5.62 8.88 8.77
C ASP A 135 -4.94 7.55 8.44
N ALA A 136 -5.55 6.75 7.55
CA ALA A 136 -5.01 5.47 7.13
C ALA A 136 -3.67 5.61 6.40
N MET A 137 -3.59 6.54 5.45
CA MET A 137 -2.38 6.79 4.66
C MET A 137 -1.25 7.35 5.54
N HIS A 138 -1.55 8.30 6.42
CA HIS A 138 -0.59 8.85 7.37
C HIS A 138 -0.06 7.76 8.30
N LEU A 139 -0.96 6.95 8.86
CA LEU A 139 -0.61 5.84 9.76
C LEU A 139 0.33 4.83 9.10
N VAL A 140 0.09 4.47 7.83
CA VAL A 140 0.96 3.57 7.06
C VAL A 140 2.34 4.18 6.86
N VAL A 141 2.41 5.45 6.41
CA VAL A 141 3.68 6.14 6.19
C VAL A 141 4.48 6.21 7.49
N ASP A 142 3.84 6.64 8.58
CA ASP A 142 4.49 6.73 9.88
C ASP A 142 5.01 5.37 10.34
N ALA A 143 4.25 4.30 10.14
CA ALA A 143 4.66 2.95 10.57
C ALA A 143 5.84 2.42 9.77
N VAL A 144 5.79 2.59 8.46
CA VAL A 144 6.80 2.03 7.55
C VAL A 144 8.09 2.83 7.61
N THR A 145 8.01 4.15 7.76
CA THR A 145 9.21 5.01 7.91
C THR A 145 9.86 4.90 9.29
N SER A 146 9.08 4.51 10.31
CA SER A 146 9.58 4.17 11.64
C SER A 146 9.80 2.66 11.86
N CYS A 147 9.79 1.86 10.79
CA CYS A 147 9.95 0.40 10.85
C CYS A 147 11.21 0.02 11.64
N ARG A 148 11.05 -0.92 12.58
CA ARG A 148 12.14 -1.48 13.39
C ARG A 148 12.07 -2.98 13.32
N PHE A 149 13.23 -3.63 13.29
CA PHE A 149 13.31 -5.07 13.32
C PHE A 149 14.67 -5.52 13.82
N GLU A 150 14.70 -6.70 14.43
CA GLU A 150 15.93 -7.36 14.83
C GLU A 150 16.66 -7.89 13.58
N VAL A 151 17.85 -7.34 13.31
CA VAL A 151 18.71 -7.79 12.20
C VAL A 151 19.44 -9.06 12.63
N THR A 152 18.95 -10.19 12.15
CA THR A 152 19.49 -11.52 12.48
C THR A 152 20.36 -12.11 11.36
N ASP A 153 20.14 -11.66 10.12
CA ASP A 153 20.84 -12.11 8.92
C ASP A 153 20.84 -10.99 7.84
N PRO A 154 21.99 -10.70 7.18
CA PRO A 154 22.07 -9.66 6.16
C PRO A 154 21.11 -9.84 4.98
N ALA A 155 20.86 -11.07 4.52
CA ALA A 155 19.97 -11.29 3.38
C ALA A 155 18.51 -10.98 3.74
N SER A 156 18.10 -11.35 4.96
CA SER A 156 16.78 -11.03 5.50
C SER A 156 16.58 -9.54 5.70
N GLU A 157 17.64 -8.81 6.10
CA GLU A 157 17.64 -7.34 6.17
C GLU A 157 17.38 -6.73 4.79
N GLU A 158 18.07 -7.20 3.74
CA GLU A 158 17.88 -6.70 2.38
C GLU A 158 16.43 -6.89 1.89
N VAL A 159 15.81 -8.03 2.22
CA VAL A 159 14.41 -8.28 1.90
C VAL A 159 13.49 -7.26 2.59
N VAL A 160 13.71 -6.98 3.87
CA VAL A 160 12.90 -5.99 4.60
C VAL A 160 13.08 -4.58 4.02
N LEU A 161 14.31 -4.16 3.71
CA LEU A 161 14.59 -2.87 3.06
C LEU A 161 13.88 -2.74 1.71
N MET A 162 13.92 -3.80 0.90
CA MET A 162 13.17 -3.87 -0.35
C MET A 162 11.65 -3.72 -0.12
N LYS A 163 11.10 -4.37 0.91
CA LYS A 163 9.68 -4.28 1.25
C LYS A 163 9.26 -2.90 1.76
N ILE A 164 10.12 -2.21 2.53
CA ILE A 164 9.91 -0.81 2.91
C ILE A 164 9.75 0.07 1.66
N LEU A 165 10.70 -0.04 0.72
CA LEU A 165 10.65 0.70 -0.54
C LEU A 165 9.36 0.42 -1.35
N GLN A 166 8.94 -0.84 -1.41
CA GLN A 166 7.70 -1.23 -2.11
C GLN A 166 6.45 -0.60 -1.49
N VAL A 167 6.32 -0.62 -0.16
CA VAL A 167 5.17 -0.05 0.53
C VAL A 167 5.14 1.47 0.36
N LEU A 168 6.26 2.16 0.56
CA LEU A 168 6.33 3.62 0.43
C LEU A 168 6.04 4.08 -1.00
N LEU A 169 6.52 3.36 -2.01
CA LEU A 169 6.19 3.66 -3.40
C LEU A 169 4.71 3.38 -3.70
N ALA A 170 4.11 2.32 -3.14
CA ALA A 170 2.69 2.05 -3.28
C ALA A 170 1.84 3.21 -2.73
N CYS A 171 2.21 3.77 -1.57
CA CYS A 171 1.53 4.95 -1.02
C CYS A 171 1.55 6.14 -1.98
N MET A 172 2.68 6.38 -2.67
CA MET A 172 2.84 7.49 -3.60
C MET A 172 2.25 7.25 -4.99
N LYS A 173 2.00 5.99 -5.37
CA LYS A 173 1.33 5.61 -6.61
C LYS A 173 -0.19 5.50 -6.46
N SER A 174 -0.69 5.35 -5.24
CA SER A 174 -2.12 5.29 -4.96
C SER A 174 -2.82 6.60 -5.34
N LYS A 175 -4.09 6.51 -5.78
CA LYS A 175 -4.97 7.68 -5.96
C LYS A 175 -5.14 8.49 -4.67
N ALA A 176 -5.03 7.81 -3.51
CA ALA A 176 -5.03 8.43 -2.20
C ALA A 176 -3.74 9.21 -1.86
N ALA A 177 -2.72 9.23 -2.72
CA ALA A 177 -1.49 10.00 -2.45
C ALA A 177 -1.75 11.50 -2.24
N ILE A 178 -2.84 12.04 -2.80
CA ILE A 178 -3.20 13.47 -2.68
C ILE A 178 -3.56 13.90 -1.24
N VAL A 179 -3.92 12.95 -0.37
CA VAL A 179 -4.21 13.26 1.06
C VAL A 179 -2.95 13.22 1.94
N LEU A 180 -1.79 12.85 1.38
CA LEU A 180 -0.53 12.92 2.10
C LEU A 180 -0.09 14.38 2.25
N SER A 181 0.24 14.78 3.47
CA SER A 181 0.82 16.10 3.71
C SER A 181 2.24 16.19 3.14
N ASN A 182 2.71 17.41 2.85
CA ASN A 182 4.10 17.63 2.42
C ASN A 182 5.12 17.02 3.39
N GLN A 183 4.81 17.02 4.69
CA GLN A 183 5.67 16.40 5.70
C GLN A 183 5.77 14.88 5.49
N HIS A 184 4.66 14.19 5.23
CA HIS A 184 4.67 12.75 4.92
C HIS A 184 5.43 12.46 3.62
N VAL A 185 5.20 13.25 2.56
CA VAL A 185 5.92 13.10 1.28
C VAL A 185 7.42 13.26 1.48
N CYS A 186 7.87 14.30 2.20
CA CYS A 186 9.28 14.49 2.55
C CYS A 186 9.83 13.32 3.37
N THR A 187 9.05 12.79 4.31
CA THR A 187 9.46 11.65 5.16
C THR A 187 9.64 10.38 4.32
N ILE A 188 8.76 10.14 3.34
CA ILE A 188 8.88 9.06 2.36
C ILE A 188 10.18 9.20 1.56
N VAL A 189 10.43 10.37 0.96
CA VAL A 189 11.64 10.64 0.17
C VAL A 189 12.91 10.43 1.00
N ASN A 190 12.95 10.98 2.21
CA ASN A 190 14.09 10.84 3.11
C ASN A 190 14.34 9.38 3.49
N THR A 191 13.28 8.62 3.75
CA THR A 191 13.39 7.20 4.08
C THR A 191 13.92 6.40 2.89
N CYS A 192 13.34 6.59 1.69
CA CYS A 192 13.81 5.91 0.49
C CYS A 192 15.27 6.27 0.16
N PHE A 193 15.67 7.54 0.30
CA PHE A 193 17.05 7.98 0.12
C PHE A 193 18.02 7.31 1.10
N ARG A 194 17.64 7.20 2.38
CA ARG A 194 18.44 6.47 3.38
C ARG A 194 18.63 5.00 3.00
N VAL A 195 17.56 4.34 2.54
CA VAL A 195 17.64 2.93 2.09
C VAL A 195 18.53 2.80 0.86
N VAL A 196 18.49 3.73 -0.10
CA VAL A 196 19.39 3.73 -1.27
C VAL A 196 20.85 3.84 -0.87
N HIS A 197 21.15 4.73 0.08
CA HIS A 197 22.51 4.87 0.62
C HIS A 197 22.95 3.57 1.31
N GLN A 198 22.09 2.98 2.14
CA GLN A 198 22.37 1.70 2.81
C GLN A 198 22.56 0.56 1.81
N ALA A 199 21.77 0.53 0.72
CA ALA A 199 21.87 -0.50 -0.31
C ALA A 199 23.22 -0.51 -1.03
N GLY A 200 23.95 0.61 -1.07
CA GLY A 200 25.27 0.70 -1.72
C GLY A 200 26.32 -0.28 -1.18
N ALA A 201 26.14 -0.77 0.05
CA ALA A 201 27.00 -1.80 0.66
C ALA A 201 26.32 -3.19 0.72
N LYS A 202 25.21 -3.39 0.02
CA LYS A 202 24.37 -4.61 0.00
C LYS A 202 24.36 -5.24 -1.39
N GLY A 203 23.64 -6.35 -1.55
CA GLY A 203 23.51 -7.07 -2.82
C GLY A 203 23.02 -6.23 -4.00
N GLU A 204 23.47 -6.57 -5.21
CA GLU A 204 23.16 -5.86 -6.47
C GLU A 204 21.65 -5.74 -6.73
N LEU A 205 20.86 -6.72 -6.31
CA LEU A 205 19.41 -6.69 -6.49
C LEU A 205 18.77 -5.54 -5.69
N LEU A 206 19.11 -5.41 -4.41
CA LEU A 206 18.59 -4.32 -3.57
C LEU A 206 19.05 -2.96 -4.11
N GLN A 207 20.30 -2.84 -4.56
CA GLN A 207 20.80 -1.61 -5.18
C GLN A 207 19.98 -1.18 -6.40
N ARG A 208 19.69 -2.13 -7.31
CA ARG A 208 18.87 -1.85 -8.50
C ARG A 208 17.46 -1.45 -8.13
N ILE A 209 16.84 -2.18 -7.20
CA ILE A 209 15.47 -1.87 -6.75
C ILE A 209 15.44 -0.49 -6.09
N ALA A 210 16.35 -0.20 -5.16
CA ALA A 210 16.41 1.08 -4.48
C ALA A 210 16.59 2.26 -5.44
N ARG A 211 17.51 2.15 -6.40
CA ARG A 211 17.69 3.17 -7.45
C ARG A 211 16.42 3.33 -8.28
N HIS A 212 15.80 2.23 -8.71
CA HIS A 212 14.57 2.29 -9.51
C HIS A 212 13.42 2.93 -8.72
N THR A 213 13.20 2.52 -7.46
CA THR A 213 12.17 3.09 -6.60
C THR A 213 12.35 4.60 -6.43
N MET A 214 13.57 5.11 -6.27
CA MET A 214 13.80 6.56 -6.20
C MET A 214 13.39 7.30 -7.47
N HIS A 215 13.68 6.73 -8.65
CA HIS A 215 13.26 7.35 -9.91
C HIS A 215 11.74 7.39 -10.02
N GLU A 216 11.06 6.29 -9.68
CA GLU A 216 9.60 6.24 -9.70
C GLU A 216 8.98 7.21 -8.69
N LEU A 217 9.56 7.32 -7.49
CA LEU A 217 9.11 8.23 -6.45
C LEU A 217 9.14 9.69 -6.93
N VAL A 218 10.26 10.09 -7.55
CA VAL A 218 10.40 11.44 -8.13
C VAL A 218 9.38 11.63 -9.25
N ARG A 219 9.19 10.66 -10.15
CA ARG A 219 8.16 10.76 -11.20
C ARG A 219 6.76 10.97 -10.62
N CYS A 220 6.38 10.20 -9.60
CA CYS A 220 5.10 10.34 -8.91
C CYS A 220 4.94 11.74 -8.31
N ILE A 221 5.95 12.28 -7.63
CA ILE A 221 5.85 13.62 -7.05
C ILE A 221 5.65 14.69 -8.14
N PHE A 222 6.45 14.62 -9.20
CA PHE A 222 6.41 15.62 -10.27
C PHE A 222 5.16 15.50 -11.15
N SER A 223 4.56 14.32 -11.28
CA SER A 223 3.30 14.15 -12.01
C SER A 223 2.11 14.84 -11.32
N HIS A 224 2.22 15.15 -10.03
CA HIS A 224 1.18 15.86 -9.28
C HIS A 224 1.32 17.39 -9.35
N LEU A 225 2.47 17.92 -9.80
CA LEU A 225 2.70 19.38 -9.90
C LEU A 225 1.67 20.12 -10.76
N PRO A 226 1.24 19.62 -11.94
CA PRO A 226 0.24 20.31 -12.76
C PRO A 226 -1.11 20.49 -12.06
N ASN A 227 -1.42 19.65 -11.06
CA ASN A 227 -2.66 19.73 -10.29
C ASN A 227 -2.59 20.78 -9.16
N ILE A 228 -1.39 21.27 -8.81
CA ILE A 228 -1.20 22.30 -7.79
C ILE A 228 -1.62 23.67 -8.33
N ASP A 229 -1.19 24.01 -9.56
CA ASP A 229 -1.52 25.29 -10.21
C ASP A 229 -3.04 25.47 -10.43
N ASN A 230 -3.78 24.38 -10.65
CA ASN A 230 -5.23 24.40 -10.82
C ASN A 230 -6.00 24.68 -9.50
N ARG A 231 -5.39 24.41 -8.34
CA ARG A 231 -6.04 24.61 -7.03
C ARG A 231 -5.96 26.08 -6.58
N GLU A 232 -4.90 26.79 -6.97
CA GLU A 232 -4.75 28.23 -6.70
C GLU A 232 -5.66 29.09 -7.60
N GLY A 233 -5.92 28.67 -8.85
CA GLY A 233 -6.84 29.35 -9.76
C GLY A 233 -8.31 29.33 -9.31
N SER A 234 -8.73 28.33 -8.53
CA SER A 234 -10.11 28.25 -8.02
C SER A 234 -10.36 29.15 -6.79
N LEU A 235 -9.32 29.55 -6.06
CA LEU A 235 -9.43 30.47 -4.92
C LEU A 235 -9.45 31.95 -5.37
N ALA A 236 -8.87 32.25 -6.54
CA ALA A 236 -8.83 33.61 -7.10
C ALA A 236 -10.14 34.06 -7.79
N ASN A 237 -11.02 33.13 -8.18
CA ASN A 237 -12.28 33.45 -8.87
C ASN A 237 -13.46 33.76 -7.93
N GLY A 238 -13.28 33.69 -6.61
CA GLY A 238 -14.33 33.98 -5.61
C GLY A 238 -14.48 35.44 -5.19
N SER A 239 -13.60 36.35 -5.65
CA SER A 239 -13.53 37.74 -5.17
C SER A 239 -13.91 38.81 -6.21
N ALA A 240 -14.47 38.42 -7.36
CA ALA A 240 -14.87 39.33 -8.43
C ALA A 240 -16.39 39.38 -8.68
N SER A 241 -17.21 39.52 -7.64
CA SER A 241 -18.63 39.83 -7.80
C SER A 241 -19.26 40.45 -6.54
N ALA A 242 -18.82 41.64 -6.16
CA ALA A 242 -19.57 42.51 -5.25
C ALA A 242 -19.13 43.97 -5.39
N SER A 243 -19.58 44.66 -6.44
CA SER A 243 -19.80 46.11 -6.45
C SER A 243 -20.36 46.58 -7.79
N LYS A 244 -21.69 46.55 -7.92
CA LYS A 244 -22.47 47.50 -8.72
C LYS A 244 -23.94 47.39 -8.28
N GLN A 245 -24.58 48.56 -8.12
CA GLN A 245 -25.94 48.85 -7.60
C GLN A 245 -25.95 49.04 -6.08
N GLU A 246 -26.26 50.21 -5.50
CA GLU A 246 -26.83 51.49 -5.97
C GLU A 246 -26.10 52.68 -5.30
#